data_AF-A0A2M8PTC3-F1
#
_entry.id   AF-A0A2M8PTC3-F1
#
_cell.length_a   1.000
_cell.length_b   1.000
_cell.length_c   1.000
_cell.angle_alpha   90.00
_cell.angle_beta   90.00
_cell.angle_gamma   90.00
#
_symmetry.space_group_name_H-M   'P 1'
#
loop_
_entity.id
_entity.type
_entity.pdbx_description
1 polymer ?
#
loop_
_entity_poly.entity_id
_entity_poly.type
_entity_poly.pdbx_seq_one_letter_code
_entity_poly.pdbx_strand_id
1 'polypeptide(L)'
;LGILVSAEGVDDAMIRDQMLTMIIAGHDTSTGLLAWAMYLLGAHPESAQRLRAEVDTALGEAPPTMERLAQLKYLDRFIDETLRLYPPAHLGSRIAAQDLT
;
A
#
# COMPACT_ATOMS: atom_id res chain seq x y z
N LEU A 1 16.91 -3.90 1.67
CA LEU A 1 17.63 -5.18 1.47
C LEU A 1 19.14 -5.03 1.57
N GLY A 2 19.76 -3.96 1.04
CA GLY A 2 21.22 -3.74 1.20
C GLY A 2 21.72 -3.74 2.65
N ILE A 3 20.89 -3.28 3.60
CA ILE A 3 21.19 -3.31 5.04
C ILE A 3 21.29 -4.74 5.60
N LEU A 4 20.50 -5.70 5.08
CA LEU A 4 20.53 -7.10 5.54
C LEU A 4 21.80 -7.82 5.09
N VAL A 5 22.32 -7.45 3.91
CA VAL A 5 23.56 -8.02 3.35
C VAL A 5 24.80 -7.55 4.14
N SER A 6 24.75 -6.34 4.70
CA SER A 6 25.84 -5.79 5.52
C SER A 6 25.72 -6.08 7.02
N ALA A 7 24.67 -6.80 7.45
CA ALA A 7 24.41 -7.05 8.86
C ALA A 7 25.22 -8.23 9.37
N GLU A 8 25.95 -8.04 10.48
CA GLU A 8 26.66 -9.13 11.15
C GLU A 8 25.68 -10.18 11.68
N GLY A 9 26.01 -11.47 11.46
CA GLY A 9 25.21 -12.59 11.98
C GLY A 9 23.98 -12.98 11.15
N VAL A 10 23.79 -12.40 9.97
CA VAL A 10 22.73 -12.81 9.02
C VAL A 10 23.30 -13.76 7.98
N ASP A 11 22.75 -14.97 7.88
CA ASP A 11 23.16 -15.96 6.87
C ASP A 11 22.34 -15.82 5.56
N ASP A 12 22.83 -16.45 4.49
CA ASP A 12 22.19 -16.41 3.17
C ASP A 12 20.75 -16.95 3.19
N ALA A 13 20.47 -17.91 4.08
CA ALA A 13 19.14 -18.49 4.23
C ALA A 13 18.15 -17.45 4.78
N MET A 14 18.53 -16.74 5.84
CA MET A 14 17.74 -15.64 6.39
C MET A 14 17.54 -14.53 5.37
N ILE A 15 18.58 -14.14 4.61
CA ILE A 15 18.46 -13.12 3.56
C ILE A 15 17.40 -13.53 2.53
N ARG A 16 17.48 -14.76 2.03
CA ARG A 16 16.51 -15.30 1.06
C ARG A 16 15.09 -15.29 1.62
N ASP A 17 14.91 -15.74 2.87
CA ASP A 17 13.58 -15.85 3.47
C ASP A 17 12.97 -14.45 3.73
N GLN A 18 13.79 -13.46 4.11
CA GLN A 18 13.36 -12.07 4.21
C GLN A 18 13.02 -11.46 2.83
N MET A 19 13.78 -11.80 1.79
CA MET A 19 13.47 -11.36 0.42
C MET A 19 12.11 -11.90 -0.03
N LEU A 20 11.85 -13.19 0.19
CA LEU A 20 10.56 -13.81 -0.14
C LEU A 20 9.41 -13.15 0.65
N THR A 21 9.62 -12.91 1.94
CA THR A 21 8.64 -12.22 2.79
C THR A 21 8.29 -10.84 2.26
N MET A 22 9.30 -10.03 1.89
CA MET A 22 9.08 -8.68 1.36
C MET A 22 8.37 -8.69 -0.01
N ILE A 23 8.71 -9.63 -0.89
CA ILE A 23 8.07 -9.77 -2.20
C ILE A 23 6.58 -10.10 -2.02
N ILE A 24 6.27 -11.12 -1.22
CA ILE A 24 4.88 -11.54 -1.00
C ILE A 24 4.09 -10.43 -0.31
N ALA A 25 4.63 -9.86 0.76
CA ALA A 25 3.98 -8.80 1.51
C ALA A 25 3.68 -7.58 0.63
N GLY A 26 4.64 -7.14 -0.20
CA GLY A 26 4.46 -5.98 -1.08
C GLY A 26 3.58 -6.26 -2.30
N HIS A 27 3.69 -7.45 -2.89
CA HIS A 27 2.96 -7.81 -4.12
C HIS A 27 1.48 -8.03 -3.86
N ASP A 28 1.12 -8.97 -2.97
CA ASP A 28 -0.26 -9.41 -2.85
C ASP A 28 -1.15 -8.32 -2.23
N THR A 29 -0.62 -7.56 -1.27
CA THR A 29 -1.38 -6.48 -0.61
C THR A 29 -1.61 -5.30 -1.55
N SER A 30 -0.56 -4.81 -2.22
CA SER A 30 -0.65 -3.63 -3.08
C SER A 30 -1.45 -3.91 -4.35
N THR A 31 -1.27 -5.08 -4.97
CA THR A 31 -2.04 -5.46 -6.17
C THR A 31 -3.53 -5.64 -5.83
N GLY A 32 -3.85 -6.25 -4.68
CA GLY A 32 -5.21 -6.36 -4.18
C GLY A 32 -5.88 -5.00 -3.97
N LEU A 33 -5.19 -4.06 -3.31
CA LEU A 33 -5.68 -2.70 -3.12
C LEU A 33 -5.94 -2.00 -4.46
N LEU A 34 -4.97 -2.05 -5.38
CA LEU A 34 -5.08 -1.40 -6.68
C LEU A 34 -6.19 -1.99 -7.54
N ALA A 35 -6.42 -3.31 -7.50
CA ALA A 35 -7.52 -3.94 -8.21
C ALA A 35 -8.88 -3.41 -7.77
N TRP A 36 -9.11 -3.32 -6.45
CA TRP A 36 -10.35 -2.76 -5.90
C TRP A 36 -10.48 -1.25 -6.15
N ALA A 37 -9.39 -0.51 -6.03
CA ALA A 37 -9.35 0.92 -6.36
C ALA A 37 -9.78 1.15 -7.83
N MET A 38 -9.22 0.39 -8.77
CA MET A 38 -9.58 0.51 -10.19
C MET A 38 -11.02 0.11 -10.46
N TYR A 39 -11.52 -0.93 -9.79
CA TYR A 39 -12.93 -1.30 -9.86
C TYR A 39 -13.84 -0.17 -9.38
N LEU A 40 -13.56 0.43 -8.22
CA LEU A 40 -14.34 1.53 -7.65
C LEU A 40 -14.31 2.78 -8.54
N LEU A 41 -13.17 3.11 -9.15
CA LEU A 41 -13.10 4.22 -10.10
C LEU A 41 -13.96 3.99 -11.35
N GLY A 42 -14.04 2.74 -11.82
CA GLY A 42 -14.95 2.35 -12.91
C GLY A 42 -16.41 2.42 -12.52
N ALA A 43 -16.74 2.05 -11.27
CA ALA A 43 -18.11 2.06 -10.74
C ALA A 43 -18.60 3.46 -10.33
N HIS A 44 -17.68 4.39 -10.01
CA HIS A 44 -17.98 5.74 -9.53
C HIS A 44 -17.28 6.82 -10.40
N PRO A 45 -17.80 7.11 -11.59
CA PRO A 45 -17.18 8.07 -12.52
C PRO A 45 -16.97 9.46 -11.93
N GLU A 46 -17.85 9.92 -11.04
CA GLU A 46 -17.70 11.21 -10.35
C GLU A 46 -16.44 11.25 -9.46
N SER A 47 -16.14 10.15 -8.78
CA SER A 47 -14.93 10.03 -7.95
C SER A 47 -13.68 9.99 -8.83
N ALA A 48 -13.73 9.27 -9.96
CA ALA A 48 -12.63 9.21 -10.92
C ALA A 48 -12.33 10.58 -11.56
N GLN A 49 -13.36 11.34 -11.93
CA GLN A 49 -13.19 12.69 -12.47
C GLN A 49 -12.57 13.64 -11.44
N ARG A 50 -13.05 13.59 -10.20
CA ARG A 50 -12.54 14.43 -9.11
C ARG A 50 -11.09 14.11 -8.77
N LEU A 51 -10.71 12.83 -8.72
CA LEU A 51 -9.32 12.41 -8.50
C LEU A 51 -8.40 12.88 -9.62
N ARG A 52 -8.84 12.72 -10.88
CA ARG A 52 -8.06 13.20 -12.03
C ARG A 52 -7.83 14.71 -11.94
N ALA A 53 -8.86 15.49 -11.63
CA ALA A 53 -8.73 16.94 -11.46
C ALA A 53 -7.79 17.33 -10.31
N GLU A 54 -7.82 16.61 -9.18
CA GLU A 54 -6.87 16.82 -8.08
C GLU A 54 -5.42 16.53 -8.52
N VAL A 55 -5.20 15.39 -9.18
CA VAL A 55 -3.88 14.98 -9.69
C VAL A 55 -3.35 15.98 -10.71
N ASP A 56 -4.18 16.40 -11.68
CA ASP A 56 -3.79 17.35 -12.72
C ASP A 56 -3.44 18.72 -12.11
N THR A 57 -4.22 19.18 -11.11
CA THR A 57 -3.96 20.45 -10.42
C THR A 57 -2.69 20.38 -9.57
N ALA A 58 -2.49 19.29 -8.83
CA ALA A 58 -1.38 19.17 -7.90
C ALA A 58 -0.07 18.81 -8.59
N LEU A 59 -0.08 17.99 -9.64
CA LEU A 59 1.11 17.42 -10.30
C LEU A 59 1.37 17.99 -11.71
N GLY A 60 0.33 18.34 -12.47
CA GLY A 60 0.49 18.75 -13.88
C GLY A 60 1.31 17.73 -14.68
N GLU A 61 2.24 18.21 -15.51
CA GLU A 61 3.11 17.34 -16.34
C GLU A 61 4.47 17.01 -15.70
N ALA A 62 4.81 17.62 -14.56
CA ALA A 62 6.10 17.39 -13.93
C ALA A 62 6.09 16.12 -13.07
N PRO A 63 7.23 15.43 -12.92
CA PRO A 63 7.34 14.27 -12.05
C PRO A 63 6.85 14.54 -10.63
N PRO A 64 6.21 13.55 -9.96
CA PRO A 64 5.74 13.73 -8.59
C PRO A 64 6.91 13.95 -7.61
N THR A 65 6.76 14.92 -6.71
CA THR A 65 7.64 15.09 -5.54
C THR A 65 6.85 14.78 -4.27
N MET A 66 7.53 14.43 -3.18
CA MET A 66 6.86 14.12 -1.90
C MET A 66 5.98 15.29 -1.40
N GLU A 67 6.46 16.52 -1.58
CA GLU A 67 5.73 17.73 -1.20
C GLU A 67 4.42 17.90 -1.98
N ARG A 68 4.43 17.55 -3.27
CA ARG A 68 3.26 17.65 -4.15
C ARG A 68 2.30 16.47 -3.94
N LEU A 69 2.83 15.27 -3.73
CA LEU A 69 2.02 14.10 -3.36
C LEU A 69 1.26 14.35 -2.05
N ALA A 70 1.86 15.05 -1.10
CA ALA A 70 1.19 15.43 0.14
C ALA A 70 -0.03 16.36 -0.05
N GLN A 71 -0.22 16.95 -1.23
CA GLN A 71 -1.40 17.77 -1.56
C GLN A 71 -2.59 16.95 -2.06
N LEU A 72 -2.41 15.65 -2.36
CA LEU A 72 -3.45 14.77 -2.93
C LEU A 72 -4.41 14.24 -1.86
N LYS A 73 -5.10 15.15 -1.17
CA LYS A 73 -5.93 14.82 0.00
C LYS A 73 -7.16 13.98 -0.33
N TYR A 74 -7.72 14.15 -1.53
CA TYR A 74 -8.84 13.34 -1.98
C TYR A 74 -8.38 11.94 -2.38
N LEU A 75 -7.19 11.80 -2.99
CA LEU A 75 -6.56 10.50 -3.21
C LEU A 75 -6.32 9.74 -1.92
N ASP A 76 -5.76 10.38 -0.88
CA ASP A 76 -5.57 9.74 0.44
C ASP A 76 -6.89 9.18 0.97
N ARG A 77 -7.94 10.01 0.95
CA ARG A 77 -9.29 9.60 1.41
C ARG A 77 -9.90 8.48 0.56
N PHE A 78 -9.64 8.48 -0.74
CA PHE A 78 -10.12 7.43 -1.64
C PHE A 78 -9.42 6.10 -1.36
N ILE A 79 -8.12 6.12 -1.09
CA ILE A 79 -7.37 4.92 -0.68
C ILE A 79 -7.87 4.42 0.67
N ASP A 80 -8.06 5.30 1.66
CA ASP A 80 -8.61 4.93 2.97
C ASP A 80 -9.99 4.29 2.84
N GLU A 81 -10.87 4.85 2.00
CA GLU A 81 -12.21 4.31 1.76
C GLU A 81 -12.16 2.96 1.02
N THR A 82 -11.24 2.80 0.08
CA THR A 82 -11.01 1.52 -0.59
C THR A 82 -10.55 0.47 0.42
N LEU A 83 -9.62 0.80 1.32
CA LEU A 83 -9.16 -0.08 2.39
C LEU A 83 -10.26 -0.39 3.40
N ARG A 84 -11.15 0.57 3.69
CA ARG A 84 -12.31 0.36 4.59
C ARG A 84 -13.30 -0.64 4.00
N LEU A 85 -13.56 -0.56 2.69
CA LEU A 85 -14.51 -1.43 2.00
C LEU A 85 -13.92 -2.80 1.63
N TYR A 86 -12.68 -2.81 1.14
CA TYR A 86 -12.02 -3.99 0.56
C TYR A 86 -10.54 -4.07 1.02
N PRO A 87 -10.27 -4.34 2.31
CA PRO A 87 -8.91 -4.45 2.81
C PRO A 87 -8.22 -5.71 2.26
N PRO A 88 -7.01 -5.65 1.69
CA PRO A 88 -6.30 -6.84 1.23
C PRO A 88 -6.02 -7.86 2.36
N ALA A 89 -5.83 -7.38 3.59
CA ALA A 89 -5.63 -8.20 4.79
C ALA A 89 -6.79 -8.00 5.78
N HIS A 90 -7.72 -8.95 5.82
CA HIS A 90 -8.96 -8.84 6.60
C HIS A 90 -8.78 -9.25 8.07
N LEU A 91 -7.86 -10.18 8.36
CA LEU A 91 -7.65 -10.75 9.68
C LEU A 91 -6.16 -11.01 9.91
N GLY A 92 -5.67 -10.61 11.08
CA GLY A 92 -4.36 -11.02 11.56
C GLY A 92 -4.50 -12.12 12.59
N SER A 93 -4.03 -13.33 12.29
CA SER A 93 -4.01 -14.41 13.29
C SER A 93 -3.13 -14.01 14.48
N ARG A 94 -3.62 -14.29 15.69
CA ARG A 94 -2.92 -14.04 16.95
C ARG A 94 -3.16 -15.23 17.88
N ILE A 95 -2.16 -15.54 18.69
CA ILE A 95 -2.25 -16.54 19.76
C ILE A 95 -1.82 -15.83 21.04
N ALA A 96 -2.57 -16.04 22.13
CA ALA A 96 -2.21 -15.49 23.43
C ALA A 96 -0.89 -16.12 23.91
N ALA A 97 0.08 -15.30 24.28
CA ALA A 97 1.36 -15.78 24.79
C ALA A 97 1.25 -16.33 26.22
N GLN A 98 0.21 -15.94 26.93
CA GLN A 98 -0.12 -16.34 28.29
C GLN A 98 -1.63 -16.12 28.52
N ASP A 99 -2.18 -16.70 29.58
CA ASP A 99 -3.57 -16.52 29.96
C ASP A 99 -3.88 -15.04 30.25
N LEU A 100 -5.02 -14.56 29.76
CA LEU A 100 -5.53 -13.22 29.99
C LEU A 100 -6.73 -13.32 30.94
N THR A 101 -6.63 -12.67 32.10
CA THR A 101 -7.72 -12.48 33.07
C THR A 101 -8.49 -11.21 32.82
#